data_AF-K8DZR5-F1
#
_entry.id   AF-K8DZR5-F1
#
_cell.length_a   1.000
_cell.length_b   1.000
_cell.length_c   1.000
_cell.angle_alpha   90.00
_cell.angle_beta   90.00
_cell.angle_gamma   90.00
#
_symmetry.space_group_name_H-M   'P 1'
#
loop_
_entity.id
_entity.type
_entity.pdbx_description
1 polymer ?
#
loop_
_entity_poly.entity_id
_entity_poly.type
_entity_poly.pdbx_seq_one_letter_code
_entity_poly.pdbx_strand_id
1 'polypeptide(L)' 'MQVEIRGAEKLSFRERQVVTLKEMGYSTEKIAARLKLSPSSVATLYNRARAKGYQVVIVIPGQNLGLFDPEEEETVE' A
#
# COMPACT_ATOMS: atom_id res chain seq x y z
N MET A 1 1.00 -12.56 0.16
CA MET A 1 0.56 -11.26 0.71
C MET A 1 0.30 -10.32 -0.45
N GLN A 2 -0.93 -9.88 -0.65
CA GLN A 2 -1.31 -8.93 -1.71
C GLN A 2 -1.56 -7.56 -1.06
N VAL A 3 -0.90 -6.52 -1.58
CA VAL A 3 -1.04 -5.14 -1.09
C VAL A 3 -1.57 -4.26 -2.21
N GLU A 4 -2.63 -3.52 -1.92
CA GLU A 4 -3.28 -2.59 -2.84
C GLU A 4 -3.19 -1.17 -2.32
N ILE A 5 -3.05 -0.21 -3.24
CA ILE A 5 -3.14 1.22 -2.92
C ILE A 5 -4.44 1.75 -3.52
N ARG A 6 -5.45 1.99 -2.67
CA ARG A 6 -6.71 2.62 -3.08
C ARG A 6 -6.58 4.14 -3.05
N GLY A 7 -7.30 4.84 -3.93
CA GLY A 7 -7.18 6.29 -4.06
C GLY A 7 -5.94 6.74 -4.84
N ALA A 8 -5.27 5.82 -5.56
CA ALA A 8 -4.05 6.10 -6.32
C ALA A 8 -4.27 7.09 -7.48
N GLU A 9 -5.51 7.25 -7.94
CA GLU A 9 -5.93 8.23 -8.94
C GLU A 9 -5.81 9.68 -8.44
N LYS A 10 -5.90 9.90 -7.12
CA LYS A 10 -5.70 11.22 -6.50
C LYS A 10 -4.22 11.62 -6.43
N LEU A 11 -3.32 10.65 -6.56
CA LEU A 11 -1.88 10.82 -6.43
C LEU A 11 -1.26 11.25 -7.76
N SER A 12 -0.23 12.10 -7.71
CA SER A 12 0.65 12.33 -8.86
C SER A 12 1.51 11.09 -9.12
N PHE A 13 2.09 10.99 -10.32
CA PHE A 13 2.99 9.88 -10.64
C PHE A 13 4.15 9.75 -9.65
N ARG A 14 4.75 10.87 -9.23
CA ARG A 14 5.85 10.88 -8.26
C ARG A 14 5.41 10.50 -6.86
N GLU A 15 4.22 10.93 -6.44
CA GLU A 15 3.63 10.50 -5.17
C GLU A 15 3.36 8.98 -5.17
N ARG A 16 2.79 8.43 -6.26
CA ARG A 16 2.59 6.98 -6.39
C ARG A 16 3.89 6.22 -6.22
N GLN A 17 4.96 6.63 -6.91
CA GLN A 17 6.28 5.98 -6.80
C GLN A 17 6.82 6.02 -5.37
N VAL A 18 6.74 7.18 -4.70
CA VAL A 18 7.22 7.33 -3.32
C VAL A 18 6.41 6.49 -2.35
N VAL A 19 5.08 6.53 -2.43
CA VAL A 19 4.18 5.75 -1.58
C VAL A 19 4.42 4.26 -1.78
N THR A 20 4.40 3.75 -3.00
CA THR A 20 4.62 2.33 -3.26
C THR A 20 5.92 1.83 -2.63
N LEU A 21 7.03 2.53 -2.82
CA LEU A 21 8.30 2.12 -2.22
C LEU A 21 8.29 2.24 -0.68
N LYS A 22 7.64 3.26 -0.12
CA LYS A 22 7.56 3.43 1.33
C LYS A 22 6.72 2.32 1.99
N GLU A 23 5.58 1.99 1.42
CA GLU A 23 4.68 0.92 1.92
C GLU A 23 5.28 -0.49 1.69
N MET A 24 6.17 -0.64 0.69
CA MET A 24 7.01 -1.84 0.53
C MET A 24 8.18 -1.93 1.52
N GLY A 25 8.35 -0.95 2.42
CA GLY A 25 9.36 -0.97 3.48
C GLY A 25 10.73 -0.39 3.10
N TYR A 26 10.85 0.33 1.99
CA TYR A 26 12.12 0.97 1.64
C TYR A 26 12.41 2.21 2.52
N SER A 27 13.68 2.40 2.89
CA SER A 27 14.12 3.60 3.62
C SER A 27 14.05 4.85 2.74
N THR A 28 13.91 6.01 3.37
CA THR A 28 13.81 7.30 2.66
C THR A 28 15.05 7.55 1.78
N GLU A 29 16.22 7.15 2.23
CA GLU A 29 17.52 7.30 1.53
C GLU A 29 17.56 6.42 0.29
N LYS A 30 17.11 5.16 0.41
CA LYS A 30 17.01 4.24 -0.74
C LYS A 30 16.02 4.76 -1.79
N ILE A 31 14.89 5.31 -1.35
CA ILE A 31 13.89 5.91 -2.25
C ILE A 31 14.46 7.14 -2.95
N ALA A 32 15.13 8.02 -2.20
CA ALA A 32 15.78 9.22 -2.72
C ALA A 32 16.81 8.88 -3.81
N ALA A 33 17.71 7.93 -3.53
CA ALA A 33 18.70 7.45 -4.49
C ALA A 33 18.05 6.83 -5.74
N ARG A 34 17.04 5.96 -5.56
CA ARG A 34 16.36 5.27 -6.67
C ARG A 34 15.58 6.21 -7.58
N LEU A 35 14.91 7.21 -7.01
CA LEU A 35 14.06 8.15 -7.75
C LEU A 35 14.79 9.42 -8.21
N LYS A 36 16.09 9.55 -7.87
CA LYS A 36 16.92 10.74 -8.08
C LYS A 36 16.29 12.00 -7.47
N LEU A 37 15.88 11.89 -6.22
CA LEU A 37 15.27 12.94 -5.42
C LEU A 37 16.12 13.21 -4.18
N SER A 38 15.94 14.38 -3.57
CA SER A 38 16.46 14.61 -2.23
C SER A 38 15.58 13.89 -1.18
N PRO A 39 16.13 13.51 0.00
CA PRO A 39 15.33 12.95 1.09
C PRO A 39 14.16 13.87 1.52
N SER A 40 14.35 15.19 1.50
CA SER A 40 13.30 16.17 1.82
C SER A 40 12.19 16.20 0.78
N SER A 41 12.53 16.04 -0.51
CA SER A 41 11.53 15.88 -1.58
C SER A 41 10.72 14.60 -1.39
N VAL A 42 11.35 13.49 -0.99
CA VAL A 42 10.64 12.24 -0.68
C VAL A 42 9.66 12.46 0.48
N ALA A 43 10.11 13.08 1.58
CA ALA A 43 9.25 13.38 2.72
C ALA A 43 8.06 14.28 2.33
N THR A 44 8.31 15.32 1.52
CA THR A 44 7.26 16.24 1.04
C THR A 44 6.23 15.51 0.19
N LEU A 45 6.66 14.69 -0.77
CA LEU A 45 5.77 13.91 -1.63
C LEU A 45 4.96 12.89 -0.82
N TYR A 46 5.59 12.22 0.14
CA TYR A 46 4.91 11.26 1.00
C TYR A 46 3.82 11.93 1.86
N ASN A 47 4.15 13.06 2.51
CA ASN A 47 3.18 13.82 3.32
C ASN A 47 2.02 14.35 2.48
N ARG A 48 2.31 14.86 1.27
CA ARG A 48 1.28 15.32 0.33
C ARG A 48 0.37 14.17 -0.12
N ALA A 49 0.93 13.01 -0.40
CA ALA A 49 0.15 11.82 -0.74
C ALA A 49 -0.78 11.42 0.42
N ARG A 50 -0.27 11.37 1.66
CA ARG A 50 -1.05 11.06 2.86
C ARG A 50 -2.22 12.04 3.06
N ALA A 51 -1.99 13.33 2.84
CA ALA A 51 -3.03 14.35 2.92
C ALA A 51 -4.16 14.17 1.89
N LYS A 52 -3.89 13.52 0.76
CA LYS A 52 -4.92 13.18 -0.26
C LYS A 52 -5.78 11.97 0.11
N GLY A 53 -5.43 11.27 1.19
CA GLY A 53 -6.25 10.18 1.74
C GLY A 53 -6.23 8.89 0.92
N TYR A 54 -5.07 8.50 0.37
CA TYR A 54 -4.90 7.14 -0.16
C TYR A 54 -4.97 6.12 0.97
N GLN A 55 -5.34 4.89 0.66
CA GLN A 55 -5.40 3.79 1.62
C GLN A 55 -4.51 2.65 1.17
N VAL A 56 -3.85 2.00 2.12
CA VAL A 56 -3.11 0.75 1.90
C VAL A 56 -3.98 -0.37 2.42
N VAL A 57 -4.33 -1.31 1.54
CA VAL A 57 -5.16 -2.46 1.87
C VAL A 57 -4.34 -3.71 1.69
N ILE A 58 -4.34 -4.59 2.70
CA ILE A 58 -3.78 -5.93 2.57
C ILE A 58 -4.94 -6.86 2.29
N VAL A 59 -4.88 -7.58 1.17
CA VAL A 59 -5.85 -8.62 0.83
C VAL A 59 -5.30 -9.95 1.32
N ILE A 60 -6.03 -10.57 2.24
CA ILE A 60 -5.70 -11.88 2.81
C ILE A 60 -6.85 -12.83 2.45
N PRO A 61 -6.60 -13.93 1.71
CA PRO A 61 -7.60 -14.97 1.50
C PRO A 61 -8.03 -15.53 2.87
N GLY A 62 -9.33 -15.63 3.14
CA GLY A 62 -9.80 -16.07 4.47
C GLY A 62 -9.43 -17.51 4.83
N GLN A 63 -9.19 -18.37 3.82
CA GLN A 63 -8.59 -19.71 4.00
C GLN A 63 -7.23 -19.64 4.73
N ASN A 64 -6.42 -18.60 4.46
CA ASN A 64 -5.12 -18.43 5.10
C ASN A 64 -5.21 -17.91 6.55
N LEU A 65 -6.38 -17.44 6.96
CA LEU A 65 -6.65 -16.98 8.33
C LEU A 65 -7.38 -18.04 9.16
N GLY A 66 -7.68 -19.21 8.59
CA GLY A 66 -8.45 -20.26 9.28
C GLY A 66 -9.87 -19.81 9.66
N LEU A 67 -10.44 -18.84 8.93
CA LEU A 67 -11.73 -18.24 9.25
C LEU A 67 -12.93 -19.00 8.68
N PHE A 68 -12.69 -20.01 7.85
CA PHE A 68 -13.73 -20.83 7.23
C PHE A 68 -13.45 -22.29 7.55
N ASP A 69 -14.36 -22.92 8.27
CA ASP A 69 -14.37 -24.36 8.47
C ASP A 69 -15.10 -25.00 7.27
N PRO A 70 -14.53 -26.01 6.58
CA PRO A 70 -15.17 -26.64 5.44
C PRO A 70 -16.49 -27.36 5.77
N GLU A 71 -16.82 -27.55 7.06
CA GLU A 71 -18.07 -28.21 7.50
C GLU A 71 -19.26 -27.24 7.69
N GLU A 72 -19.05 -25.92 7.67
CA GLU A 72 -20.15 -24.94 7.89
C GLU A 72 -20.91 -24.55 6.60
N GLU A 73 -20.42 -24.90 5.41
CA GLU A 73 -21.06 -24.53 4.13
C GLU A 73 -22.23 -25.45 3.70
N GLU A 74 -22.56 -26.51 4.46
CA GLU A 74 -23.58 -27.50 4.09
C GLU A 74 -25.02 -27.21 4.60
N THR A 75 -25.28 -26.04 5.19
CA THR A 75 -26.64 -25.65 5.63
C THR A 75 -27.13 -24.37 4.96
N VAL A 76 -27.41 -24.47 3.66
CA VAL A 76 -28.39 -23.60 3.00
C VAL A 76 -29.39 -24.52 2.30
N GLU A 77 -30.42 -24.89 3.07
CA GLU A 77 -31.64 -25.57 2.59
C GLU A 77 -32.62 -24.55 1.98
#